data_AF-A0A101XZZ9-F1
#
_entry.id   AF-A0A101XZZ9-F1
#
_cell.length_a   1.000
_cell.length_b   1.000
_cell.length_c   1.000
_cell.angle_alpha   90.00
_cell.angle_beta   90.00
_cell.angle_gamma   90.00
#
_symmetry.space_group_name_H-M   'P 1'
#
loop_
_entity.id
_entity.type
_entity.pdbx_description
1 polymer ?
#
loop_
_entity_poly.entity_id
_entity_poly.type
_entity_poly.pdbx_seq_one_letter_code
_entity_poly.pdbx_strand_id
1 'polypeptide(L)'
;MPEYSHIQTYVRCDAGNFTRVLKEFAAFLSRVGLDNSYFCSDGFMYQGGNTDAEEVPVEGLSLHVRPYVVGLTSEVFPELAESWLEINLLFWTEEITADYRTGELLGEVKPYLWDLITQLSGSYEQSGVYFTSEVMDGKPWEAIITGNNAELWSFDAAVIPQELFERYEQPDDRLFYYTYNNNRLFLARREVWGRSPGSDE
;
A
#
# COMPACT_ATOMS: atom_id res chain seq x y z
N MET A 1 8.06 -10.55 -17.06
CA MET A 1 7.81 -10.30 -15.63
C MET A 1 6.40 -9.76 -15.57
N PRO A 2 5.51 -10.27 -14.70
CA PRO A 2 4.18 -9.70 -14.55
C PRO A 2 4.31 -8.24 -14.07
N GLU A 3 3.37 -7.40 -14.50
CA GLU A 3 3.19 -6.05 -13.95
C GLU A 3 2.57 -6.19 -12.56
N TYR A 4 3.03 -5.36 -11.61
CA TYR A 4 2.52 -5.41 -10.24
C TYR A 4 1.62 -4.22 -9.90
N SER A 5 0.61 -4.50 -9.09
CA SER A 5 -0.13 -3.50 -8.33
C SER A 5 0.27 -3.64 -6.85
N HIS A 6 0.35 -2.54 -6.15
CA HIS A 6 1.06 -2.44 -4.87
C HIS A 6 0.09 -1.92 -3.81
N ILE A 7 -0.05 -2.63 -2.69
CA ILE A 7 -0.53 -2.03 -1.44
C ILE A 7 0.69 -1.74 -0.58
N GLN A 8 0.97 -0.46 -0.34
CA GLN A 8 2.24 -0.05 0.22
C GLN A 8 2.17 1.03 1.27
N THR A 9 3.13 1.00 2.19
CA THR A 9 3.34 2.01 3.21
C THR A 9 4.82 2.13 3.55
N TYR A 10 5.17 3.25 4.18
CA TYR A 10 6.55 3.59 4.52
C TYR A 10 6.66 3.93 5.99
N VAL A 11 7.67 3.37 6.65
CA VAL A 11 7.91 3.54 8.08
C VAL A 11 9.36 3.89 8.31
N ARG A 12 9.63 4.93 9.10
CA ARG A 12 10.99 5.26 9.52
C ARG A 12 11.61 4.11 10.28
N CYS A 13 12.85 3.79 9.96
CA CYS A 13 13.51 2.62 10.49
C CYS A 13 14.96 2.87 10.89
N ASP A 14 15.34 2.32 12.03
CA ASP A 14 16.71 2.25 12.52
C ASP A 14 16.99 0.88 13.17
N ALA A 15 18.20 0.69 13.68
CA ALA A 15 18.58 -0.55 14.36
C ALA A 15 17.77 -0.83 15.63
N GLY A 16 17.15 0.18 16.24
CA GLY A 16 16.37 0.05 17.47
C GLY A 16 14.92 -0.36 17.23
N ASN A 17 14.35 -0.07 16.04
CA ASN A 17 12.95 -0.34 15.75
C ASN A 17 12.71 -1.37 14.62
N PHE A 18 13.73 -1.74 13.84
CA PHE A 18 13.61 -2.62 12.67
C PHE A 18 12.85 -3.92 12.96
N THR A 19 13.29 -4.67 13.98
CA THR A 19 12.66 -5.94 14.36
C THR A 19 11.20 -5.77 14.78
N ARG A 20 10.84 -4.64 15.39
CA ARG A 20 9.46 -4.35 15.77
C ARG A 20 8.59 -4.12 14.53
N VAL A 21 9.07 -3.32 13.58
CA VAL A 21 8.36 -3.03 12.33
C VAL A 21 8.11 -4.32 11.54
N LEU A 22 9.10 -5.20 11.41
CA LEU A 22 8.93 -6.50 10.74
C LEU A 22 7.95 -7.43 11.47
N LYS A 23 7.99 -7.47 12.80
CA LYS A 23 7.03 -8.29 13.58
C LYS A 23 5.60 -7.79 13.44
N GLU A 24 5.40 -6.47 13.36
CA GLU A 24 4.08 -5.88 13.08
C GLU A 24 3.59 -6.30 11.69
N PHE A 25 4.48 -6.34 10.69
CA PHE A 25 4.13 -6.79 9.33
C PHE A 25 3.83 -8.28 9.29
N ALA A 26 4.66 -9.11 9.93
CA ALA A 26 4.43 -10.56 10.06
C ALA A 26 3.08 -10.85 10.74
N ALA A 27 2.74 -10.09 11.78
CA ALA A 27 1.46 -10.20 12.46
C ALA A 27 0.29 -9.77 11.56
N PHE A 28 0.47 -8.74 10.72
CA PHE A 28 -0.51 -8.37 9.70
C PHE A 28 -0.72 -9.49 8.69
N LEU A 29 0.36 -10.02 8.09
CA LEU A 29 0.32 -11.15 7.14
C LEU A 29 -0.41 -12.36 7.74
N SER A 30 -0.10 -12.69 8.99
CA SER A 30 -0.78 -13.78 9.71
C SER A 30 -2.29 -13.58 9.83
N ARG A 31 -2.76 -12.35 10.04
CA ARG A 31 -4.20 -12.05 10.19
C ARG A 31 -4.94 -12.17 8.87
N VAL A 32 -4.28 -11.80 7.77
CA VAL A 32 -4.86 -11.85 6.42
C VAL A 32 -4.62 -13.19 5.71
N GLY A 33 -3.99 -14.15 6.40
CA GLY A 33 -3.82 -15.52 5.92
C GLY A 33 -2.63 -15.72 4.96
N LEU A 34 -1.67 -14.80 4.95
CA LEU A 34 -0.46 -14.87 4.14
C LEU A 34 0.73 -15.47 4.91
N ASP A 35 1.66 -16.13 4.22
CA ASP A 35 2.89 -16.62 4.82
C ASP A 35 3.75 -15.46 5.33
N ASN A 36 4.23 -15.60 6.56
CA ASN A 36 5.05 -14.60 7.25
C ASN A 36 6.39 -15.15 7.71
N SER A 37 6.71 -16.40 7.36
CA SER A 37 7.89 -17.12 7.83
C SER A 37 9.19 -16.33 7.59
N TYR A 38 9.27 -15.62 6.46
CA TYR A 38 10.41 -14.80 6.05
C TYR A 38 10.65 -13.60 6.98
N PHE A 39 9.60 -13.03 7.57
CA PHE A 39 9.67 -11.83 8.42
C PHE A 39 9.77 -12.16 9.92
N CYS A 40 9.78 -13.43 10.28
CA CYS A 40 9.89 -13.90 11.66
C CYS A 40 11.35 -14.13 12.12
N SER A 41 12.31 -14.07 11.19
CA SER A 41 13.74 -14.22 11.50
C SER A 41 14.40 -12.88 11.85
N ASP A 42 15.47 -12.90 12.65
CA ASP A 42 16.30 -11.73 12.97
C ASP A 42 17.09 -11.28 11.72
N GLY A 43 16.38 -10.68 10.76
CA GLY A 43 16.90 -10.29 9.45
C GLY A 43 17.68 -8.97 9.45
N PHE A 44 18.42 -8.73 8.37
CA PHE A 44 19.09 -7.46 8.05
C PHE A 44 18.12 -6.53 7.30
N MET A 45 18.32 -5.21 7.43
CA MET A 45 17.57 -4.11 6.78
C MET A 45 17.39 -4.19 5.24
N TYR A 46 18.05 -5.14 4.57
CA TYR A 46 18.04 -5.32 3.11
C TYR A 46 17.42 -6.64 2.68
N GLN A 47 16.46 -7.15 3.44
CA GLN A 47 15.75 -8.37 3.08
C GLN A 47 14.65 -8.02 2.08
N GLY A 48 15.05 -7.73 0.83
CA GLY A 48 14.15 -7.82 -0.31
C GLY A 48 13.60 -9.25 -0.29
N GLY A 49 12.35 -9.39 0.14
CA GLY A 49 11.73 -10.68 0.34
C GLY A 49 11.87 -11.48 -0.95
N ASN A 50 12.75 -12.48 -0.96
CA ASN A 50 12.86 -13.45 -2.05
C ASN A 50 11.69 -14.45 -1.96
N THR A 51 10.54 -13.96 -1.48
CA THR A 51 9.25 -14.61 -1.42
C THR A 51 8.75 -14.72 -2.85
N ASP A 52 8.52 -15.94 -3.31
CA ASP A 52 7.69 -16.11 -4.50
C ASP A 52 6.26 -15.64 -4.16
N ALA A 53 5.49 -15.27 -5.18
CA ALA A 53 4.08 -15.00 -4.96
C ALA A 53 3.36 -16.28 -4.52
N GLU A 54 2.47 -16.16 -3.54
CA GLU A 54 1.59 -17.23 -3.11
C GLU A 54 0.17 -17.03 -3.66
N GLU A 55 -0.51 -18.13 -3.94
CA GLU A 55 -1.88 -18.12 -4.43
C GLU A 55 -2.89 -17.96 -3.27
N VAL A 56 -3.73 -16.95 -3.36
CA VAL A 56 -4.74 -16.61 -2.35
C VAL A 56 -6.13 -16.68 -2.99
N PRO A 57 -7.05 -17.50 -2.46
CA PRO A 57 -8.41 -17.57 -2.98
C PRO A 57 -9.23 -16.35 -2.58
N VAL A 58 -9.84 -15.66 -3.55
CA VAL A 58 -10.69 -14.48 -3.33
C VAL A 58 -11.94 -14.58 -4.20
N GLU A 59 -13.11 -14.78 -3.60
CA GLU A 59 -14.41 -14.80 -4.30
C GLU A 59 -14.44 -15.69 -5.56
N GLY A 60 -13.78 -16.85 -5.52
CA GLY A 60 -13.69 -17.80 -6.64
C GLY A 60 -12.56 -17.54 -7.64
N LEU A 61 -11.75 -16.50 -7.43
CA LEU A 61 -10.49 -16.23 -8.12
C LEU A 61 -9.31 -16.79 -7.31
N SER A 62 -8.18 -17.03 -7.98
CA SER A 62 -6.88 -17.26 -7.34
C SER A 62 -5.99 -16.06 -7.67
N LEU A 63 -5.56 -15.32 -6.65
CA LEU A 63 -4.70 -14.15 -6.80
C LEU A 63 -3.29 -14.47 -6.34
N HIS A 64 -2.30 -14.09 -7.13
CA HIS A 64 -0.89 -14.13 -6.74
C HIS A 64 -0.55 -12.91 -5.90
N VAL A 65 -0.24 -13.15 -4.63
CA VAL A 65 0.12 -12.13 -3.65
C VAL A 65 1.54 -12.35 -3.18
N ARG A 66 2.36 -11.31 -3.18
CA ARG A 66 3.74 -11.37 -2.70
C ARG A 66 4.00 -10.28 -1.66
N PRO A 67 4.18 -10.65 -0.39
CA PRO A 67 4.71 -9.75 0.62
C PRO A 67 6.15 -9.36 0.31
N TYR A 68 6.47 -8.08 0.41
CA TYR A 68 7.79 -7.54 0.11
C TYR A 68 8.15 -6.40 1.07
N VAL A 69 9.43 -6.32 1.47
CA VAL A 69 9.95 -5.22 2.29
C VAL A 69 11.29 -4.80 1.71
N VAL A 70 11.53 -3.50 1.60
CA VAL A 70 12.83 -2.96 1.18
C VAL A 70 13.25 -1.81 2.06
N GLY A 71 14.53 -1.80 2.42
CA GLY A 71 15.17 -0.69 3.14
C GLY A 71 15.56 0.42 2.18
N LEU A 72 15.11 1.63 2.46
CA LEU A 72 15.43 2.85 1.73
C LEU A 72 16.39 3.69 2.57
N THR A 73 17.53 4.06 2.00
CA THR A 73 18.56 4.89 2.64
C THR A 73 18.91 6.08 1.74
N SER A 74 19.67 7.04 2.28
CA SER A 74 20.19 8.18 1.51
C SER A 74 21.11 7.78 0.35
N GLU A 75 21.59 6.53 0.30
CA GLU A 75 22.37 6.02 -0.83
C GLU A 75 21.48 5.75 -2.05
N VAL A 76 20.21 5.37 -1.83
CA VAL A 76 19.23 5.09 -2.88
C VAL A 76 18.32 6.29 -3.14
N PHE A 77 17.97 7.04 -2.10
CA PHE A 77 17.10 8.22 -2.16
C PHE A 77 17.74 9.39 -1.39
N PRO A 78 18.53 10.26 -2.04
CA PRO A 78 19.39 11.26 -1.39
C PRO A 78 18.69 12.26 -0.45
N GLU A 79 17.39 12.50 -0.65
CA GLU A 79 16.57 13.41 0.15
C GLU A 79 16.22 12.85 1.54
N LEU A 80 16.52 11.57 1.80
CA LEU A 80 16.26 10.94 3.10
C LEU A 80 17.22 11.43 4.18
N ALA A 81 16.64 12.05 5.23
CA ALA A 81 17.36 12.39 6.46
C ALA A 81 17.60 11.18 7.38
N GLU A 82 16.79 10.12 7.23
CA GLU A 82 16.83 8.88 8.00
C GLU A 82 16.40 7.72 7.11
N SER A 83 16.71 6.48 7.49
CA SER A 83 16.32 5.30 6.72
C SER A 83 14.83 5.00 6.89
N TRP A 84 14.23 4.44 5.84
CA TRP A 84 12.84 4.00 5.84
C TRP A 84 12.77 2.52 5.45
N LEU A 85 11.68 1.88 5.83
CA LEU A 85 11.24 0.62 5.24
C LEU A 85 10.01 0.90 4.40
N GLU A 86 10.05 0.50 3.15
CA GLU A 86 8.87 0.27 2.34
C GLU A 86 8.34 -1.12 2.66
N ILE A 87 7.06 -1.20 2.97
CA ILE A 87 6.32 -2.43 3.23
C ILE A 87 5.27 -2.55 2.15
N ASN A 88 5.29 -3.65 1.40
CA ASN A 88 4.52 -3.82 0.18
C ASN A 88 3.80 -5.18 0.15
N LEU A 89 2.59 -5.18 -0.39
CA LEU A 89 1.90 -6.38 -0.89
C LEU A 89 1.73 -6.21 -2.39
N LEU A 90 2.40 -7.08 -3.14
CA LEU A 90 2.39 -7.04 -4.59
C LEU A 90 1.35 -8.03 -5.13
N PHE A 91 0.53 -7.57 -6.07
CA PHE A 91 -0.48 -8.35 -6.78
C PHE A 91 -0.13 -8.38 -8.25
N TRP A 92 -0.36 -9.50 -8.94
CA TRP A 92 -0.31 -9.48 -10.41
C TRP A 92 -1.45 -8.60 -10.92
N THR A 93 -1.11 -7.50 -11.59
CA THR A 93 -2.09 -6.51 -12.08
C THR A 93 -3.13 -7.16 -12.97
N GLU A 94 -2.74 -8.15 -13.77
CA GLU A 94 -3.62 -8.84 -14.70
C GLU A 94 -4.77 -9.62 -14.04
N GLU A 95 -4.59 -10.04 -12.79
CA GLU A 95 -5.56 -10.87 -12.07
C GLU A 95 -6.61 -10.04 -11.32
N ILE A 96 -6.32 -8.75 -11.10
CA ILE A 96 -7.20 -7.84 -10.35
C ILE A 96 -7.85 -6.79 -11.25
N THR A 97 -7.43 -6.67 -12.51
CA THR A 97 -7.87 -5.62 -13.44
C THR A 97 -8.95 -6.12 -14.40
N ALA A 98 -10.07 -5.42 -14.44
CA ALA A 98 -11.16 -5.60 -15.40
C ALA A 98 -10.90 -4.86 -16.73
N ASP A 99 -10.34 -3.65 -16.68
CA ASP A 99 -9.98 -2.86 -17.87
C ASP A 99 -8.60 -2.19 -17.70
N TYR A 100 -7.61 -2.64 -18.49
CA TYR A 100 -6.25 -2.12 -18.47
C TYR A 100 -6.11 -0.66 -18.93
N ARG A 101 -7.08 -0.11 -19.66
CA ARG A 101 -7.02 1.27 -20.14
C ARG A 101 -7.34 2.27 -19.05
N THR A 102 -8.30 1.92 -18.21
CA THR A 102 -8.79 2.77 -17.11
C THR A 102 -8.20 2.35 -15.76
N GLY A 103 -7.62 1.14 -15.69
CA GLY A 103 -7.21 0.51 -14.44
C GLY A 103 -8.38 -0.02 -13.61
N GLU A 104 -9.59 -0.11 -14.17
CA GLU A 104 -10.77 -0.58 -13.44
C GLU A 104 -10.52 -1.95 -12.82
N LEU A 105 -10.79 -2.10 -11.51
CA LEU A 105 -10.63 -3.36 -10.81
C LEU A 105 -11.83 -4.30 -11.03
N LEU A 106 -11.58 -5.61 -10.95
CA LEU A 106 -12.64 -6.61 -10.85
C LEU A 106 -13.54 -6.34 -9.64
N GLY A 107 -14.85 -6.58 -9.77
CA GLY A 107 -15.80 -6.32 -8.69
C GLY A 107 -15.53 -7.19 -7.47
N GLU A 108 -15.12 -8.43 -7.72
CA GLU A 108 -14.82 -9.49 -6.77
C GLU A 108 -13.62 -9.17 -5.87
N VAL A 109 -12.62 -8.45 -6.40
CA VAL A 109 -11.37 -8.16 -5.67
C VAL A 109 -11.42 -6.86 -4.88
N LYS A 110 -12.29 -5.90 -5.27
CA LYS A 110 -12.39 -4.57 -4.63
C LYS A 110 -12.58 -4.63 -3.11
N PRO A 111 -13.49 -5.45 -2.54
CA PRO A 111 -13.66 -5.55 -1.09
C PRO A 111 -12.40 -6.08 -0.40
N TYR A 112 -11.75 -7.09 -0.99
CA TYR A 112 -10.54 -7.70 -0.44
C TYR A 112 -9.37 -6.70 -0.40
N LEU A 113 -9.10 -6.01 -1.51
CA LEU A 113 -8.05 -4.99 -1.57
C LEU A 113 -8.32 -3.86 -0.57
N TRP A 114 -9.57 -3.38 -0.50
CA TRP A 114 -9.95 -2.31 0.43
C TRP A 114 -9.76 -2.71 1.90
N ASP A 115 -10.12 -3.96 2.24
CA ASP A 115 -9.93 -4.50 3.58
C ASP A 115 -8.44 -4.59 3.94
N LEU A 116 -7.59 -5.07 3.03
CA LEU A 116 -6.13 -5.10 3.24
C LEU A 116 -5.54 -3.70 3.47
N ILE A 117 -5.89 -2.71 2.64
CA ILE A 117 -5.46 -1.32 2.81
C ILE A 117 -5.88 -0.79 4.19
N THR A 118 -7.13 -1.03 4.57
CA THR A 118 -7.68 -0.57 5.85
C THR A 118 -6.99 -1.23 7.03
N GLN A 119 -6.82 -2.56 7.00
CA GLN A 119 -6.13 -3.31 8.06
C GLN A 119 -4.66 -2.91 8.20
N LEU A 120 -3.96 -2.70 7.07
CA LEU A 120 -2.56 -2.29 7.07
C LEU A 120 -2.41 -0.88 7.65
N SER A 121 -3.34 0.04 7.32
CA SER A 121 -3.35 1.40 7.89
C SER A 121 -3.57 1.39 9.40
N GLY A 122 -4.21 0.34 9.94
CA GLY A 122 -4.32 0.09 11.39
C GLY A 122 -2.98 -0.12 12.08
N SER A 123 -1.95 -0.54 11.35
CA SER A 123 -0.62 -0.85 11.90
C SER A 123 0.42 0.22 11.60
N TYR A 124 0.23 1.01 10.54
CA TYR A 124 1.21 2.00 10.07
C TYR A 124 0.56 3.35 9.77
N GLU A 125 0.94 4.38 10.54
CA GLU A 125 0.28 5.70 10.52
C GLU A 125 1.22 6.84 10.09
N GLN A 126 2.45 6.55 9.64
CA GLN A 126 3.45 7.61 9.38
C GLN A 126 3.33 8.26 8.00
N SER A 127 3.12 7.47 6.94
CA SER A 127 3.19 7.94 5.55
C SER A 127 1.88 7.79 4.79
N GLY A 128 0.90 7.08 5.33
CA GLY A 128 -0.28 6.60 4.60
C GLY A 128 -0.09 5.18 4.07
N VAL A 129 -1.21 4.54 3.74
CA VAL A 129 -1.23 3.29 2.98
C VAL A 129 -1.83 3.58 1.62
N TYR A 130 -1.13 3.21 0.56
CA TYR A 130 -1.47 3.51 -0.82
C TYR A 130 -1.69 2.22 -1.60
N PHE A 131 -2.69 2.22 -2.46
CA PHE A 131 -2.82 1.25 -3.53
C PHE A 131 -2.47 1.92 -4.86
N THR A 132 -1.49 1.38 -5.57
CA THR A 132 -0.92 1.98 -6.78
C THR A 132 -0.68 0.94 -7.86
N SER A 133 -0.73 1.33 -9.13
CA SER A 133 -0.13 0.58 -10.22
C SER A 133 1.41 0.69 -10.21
N GLU A 134 2.09 -0.15 -11.00
CA GLU A 134 3.56 -0.12 -11.15
C GLU A 134 4.08 1.25 -11.58
N VAL A 135 3.34 1.97 -12.43
CA VAL A 135 3.72 3.31 -12.92
C VAL A 135 3.64 4.38 -11.82
N MET A 136 2.83 4.15 -10.79
CA MET A 136 2.60 5.07 -9.68
C MET A 136 3.33 4.66 -8.40
N ASP A 137 4.07 3.55 -8.45
CA ASP A 137 4.81 3.02 -7.31
C ASP A 137 5.77 4.05 -6.69
N GLY A 138 5.83 4.13 -5.36
CA GLY A 138 6.67 5.11 -4.63
C GLY A 138 6.15 6.55 -4.61
N LYS A 139 5.49 6.98 -5.68
CA LYS A 139 5.27 8.40 -5.97
C LYS A 139 4.56 9.21 -4.88
N PRO A 140 3.47 8.72 -4.24
CA PRO A 140 2.81 9.49 -3.17
C PRO A 140 3.72 9.74 -1.97
N TRP A 141 4.54 8.76 -1.59
CA TRP A 141 5.48 8.90 -0.48
C TRP A 141 6.66 9.79 -0.86
N GLU A 142 7.23 9.63 -2.05
CA GLU A 142 8.30 10.51 -2.55
C GLU A 142 7.84 11.98 -2.59
N ALA A 143 6.60 12.25 -2.99
CA ALA A 143 5.98 13.57 -2.93
C ALA A 143 5.93 14.14 -1.49
N ILE A 144 5.68 13.28 -0.50
CA ILE A 144 5.71 13.67 0.91
C ILE A 144 7.13 14.09 1.32
N ILE A 145 8.12 13.24 1.03
CA ILE A 145 9.52 13.46 1.41
C ILE A 145 10.11 14.70 0.73
N THR A 146 9.92 14.83 -0.58
CA THR A 146 10.52 15.90 -1.38
C THR A 146 9.74 17.21 -1.34
N GLY A 147 8.48 17.19 -0.88
CA GLY A 147 7.57 18.33 -0.98
C GLY A 147 7.03 18.57 -2.40
N ASN A 148 7.23 17.63 -3.33
CA ASN A 148 6.68 17.71 -4.68
C ASN A 148 5.21 17.29 -4.70
N ASN A 149 4.29 18.25 -4.50
CA ASN A 149 2.86 17.97 -4.43
C ASN A 149 2.23 17.48 -5.76
N ALA A 150 2.94 17.52 -6.89
CA ALA A 150 2.40 17.09 -8.18
C ALA A 150 2.04 15.59 -8.21
N GLU A 151 2.83 14.78 -7.49
CA GLU A 151 2.69 13.31 -7.47
C GLU A 151 1.99 12.80 -6.21
N LEU A 152 1.53 13.71 -5.36
CA LEU A 152 0.89 13.38 -4.08
C LEU A 152 -0.37 12.53 -4.27
N TRP A 153 -1.11 12.77 -5.36
CA TRP A 153 -2.37 12.10 -5.69
C TRP A 153 -2.19 10.92 -6.66
N SER A 154 -0.95 10.44 -6.85
CA SER A 154 -0.61 9.33 -7.75
C SER A 154 -0.89 7.97 -7.10
N PHE A 155 -2.16 7.69 -6.81
CA PHE A 155 -2.65 6.42 -6.29
C PHE A 155 -4.07 6.14 -6.75
N ASP A 156 -4.48 4.88 -6.64
CA ASP A 156 -5.83 4.40 -6.97
C ASP A 156 -6.71 4.27 -5.73
N ALA A 157 -6.13 3.99 -4.57
CA ALA A 157 -6.78 4.16 -3.28
C ALA A 157 -5.74 4.52 -2.22
N ALA A 158 -6.19 5.17 -1.14
CA ALA A 158 -5.32 5.46 -0.01
C ALA A 158 -6.09 5.57 1.30
N VAL A 159 -5.39 5.29 2.39
CA VAL A 159 -5.80 5.68 3.75
C VAL A 159 -4.71 6.57 4.31
N ILE A 160 -5.07 7.83 4.51
CA ILE A 160 -4.16 8.90 4.90
C ILE A 160 -4.35 9.21 6.40
N PRO A 161 -3.28 9.24 7.20
CA PRO A 161 -3.33 9.61 8.61
C PRO A 161 -3.56 11.12 8.80
N GLN A 162 -4.11 11.51 9.96
CA GLN A 162 -4.44 12.89 10.29
C GLN A 162 -3.27 13.87 10.13
N GLU A 163 -2.06 13.43 10.45
CA GLU A 163 -0.83 14.20 10.38
C GLU A 163 -0.52 14.71 8.96
N LEU A 164 -1.12 14.09 7.94
CA LEU A 164 -0.93 14.45 6.54
C LEU A 164 -2.12 15.21 5.94
N PHE A 165 -3.19 15.49 6.70
CA PHE A 165 -4.40 16.13 6.16
C PHE A 165 -4.12 17.47 5.48
N GLU A 166 -3.22 18.29 6.04
CA GLU A 166 -2.85 19.58 5.45
C GLU A 166 -2.26 19.45 4.04
N ARG A 167 -1.63 18.31 3.73
CA ARG A 167 -1.10 18.03 2.39
C ARG A 167 -2.18 17.53 1.43
N TYR A 168 -3.16 16.81 1.97
CA TYR A 168 -4.29 16.22 1.23
C TYR A 168 -5.56 17.06 1.35
N GLU A 169 -5.42 18.39 1.48
CA GLU A 169 -6.56 19.28 1.57
C GLU A 169 -7.38 19.26 0.27
N GLN A 170 -8.71 19.19 0.42
CA GLN A 170 -9.68 19.27 -0.67
C GLN A 170 -9.49 18.21 -1.77
N PRO A 171 -9.70 16.91 -1.45
CA PRO A 171 -9.77 15.88 -2.49
C PRO A 171 -10.78 16.27 -3.58
N ASP A 172 -10.41 16.09 -4.84
CA ASP A 172 -11.33 16.38 -5.94
C ASP A 172 -12.43 15.31 -6.01
N ASP A 173 -13.66 15.67 -5.61
CA ASP A 173 -14.86 14.83 -5.67
C ASP A 173 -15.13 14.24 -7.07
N ARG A 174 -14.58 14.81 -8.14
CA ARG A 174 -14.69 14.28 -9.50
C ARG A 174 -13.74 13.11 -9.74
N LEU A 175 -12.62 13.08 -9.03
CA LEU A 175 -11.59 12.05 -9.16
C LEU A 175 -11.71 10.98 -8.08
N PHE A 176 -12.12 11.34 -6.87
CA PHE A 176 -12.13 10.45 -5.72
C PHE A 176 -13.51 10.33 -5.06
N TYR A 177 -13.81 9.11 -4.60
CA TYR A 177 -14.66 8.90 -3.44
C TYR A 177 -13.81 9.12 -2.19
N TYR A 178 -14.32 9.85 -1.20
CA TYR A 178 -13.61 10.01 0.06
C TYR A 178 -14.51 10.19 1.26
N THR A 179 -13.97 9.84 2.43
CA THR A 179 -14.61 10.06 3.72
C THR A 179 -13.57 10.28 4.81
N TYR A 180 -13.92 11.09 5.80
CA TYR A 180 -13.13 11.28 7.01
C TYR A 180 -13.73 10.42 8.13
N ASN A 181 -12.94 9.52 8.69
CA ASN A 181 -13.38 8.66 9.80
C ASN A 181 -12.20 8.34 10.71
N ASN A 182 -12.41 8.39 12.04
CA ASN A 182 -11.41 8.02 13.06
C ASN A 182 -10.01 8.59 12.79
N ASN A 183 -9.90 9.91 12.57
CA ASN A 183 -8.63 10.60 12.28
C ASN A 183 -7.91 10.09 11.02
N ARG A 184 -8.66 9.55 10.06
CA ARG A 184 -8.12 9.09 8.78
C ARG A 184 -8.99 9.60 7.64
N LEU A 185 -8.34 9.85 6.51
CA LEU A 185 -8.97 10.18 5.25
C LEU A 185 -8.86 8.97 4.33
N PHE A 186 -10.01 8.40 3.99
CA PHE A 186 -10.14 7.27 3.10
C PHE A 186 -10.42 7.79 1.70
N LEU A 187 -9.67 7.33 0.71
CA LEU A 187 -9.72 7.80 -0.68
C LEU A 187 -9.75 6.60 -1.63
N ALA A 188 -10.58 6.67 -2.67
CA ALA A 188 -10.56 5.73 -3.78
C ALA A 188 -10.90 6.43 -5.09
N ARG A 189 -10.07 6.20 -6.11
CA ARG A 189 -10.22 6.81 -7.43
C ARG A 189 -11.47 6.27 -8.11
N ARG A 190 -12.36 7.17 -8.51
CA ARG A 190 -13.69 6.83 -9.07
C ARG A 190 -13.60 5.97 -10.31
N GLU A 191 -12.68 6.26 -11.21
CA GLU A 191 -12.48 5.52 -12.46
C GLU A 191 -12.04 4.07 -12.21
N VAL A 192 -11.23 3.84 -11.18
CA VAL A 192 -10.69 2.51 -10.84
C VAL A 192 -11.68 1.71 -9.99
N TRP A 193 -12.31 2.35 -9.01
CA TRP A 193 -13.23 1.69 -8.08
C TRP A 193 -14.65 1.56 -8.61
N GLY A 194 -15.09 2.46 -9.49
CA GLY A 194 -16.46 2.54 -10.03
C GLY A 194 -17.50 3.02 -9.01
N ARG A 195 -17.43 2.53 -7.76
CA ARG A 195 -18.29 2.86 -6.62
C ARG A 195 -17.47 3.13 -5.36
N SER A 196 -18.08 3.78 -4.37
CA SER A 196 -17.42 4.01 -3.08
C SER A 196 -17.03 2.66 -2.44
N PRO A 197 -15.81 2.49 -1.94
CA PRO A 197 -15.46 1.34 -1.11
C PRO A 197 -16.31 1.33 0.17
N GLY A 198 -16.66 0.14 0.66
CA GLY A 198 -17.39 -0.05 1.93
C GLY A 198 -18.84 0.42 1.93
N SER A 199 -19.39 0.86 0.80
CA SER A 199 -20.85 0.98 0.66
C SER A 199 -21.39 -0.41 0.32
N ASP A 200 -21.99 -1.06 1.32
CA ASP A 200 -22.79 -2.28 1.10
C ASP A 200 -23.98 -1.95 0.17
N GLU A 201 -24.22 -2.82 -0.81
CA GLU A 201 -25.58 -3.05 -1.31
C GLU A 201 -26.27 -4.11 -0.45
#